data_AF-A0A564YXA2-F1
#
_entry.id   AF-A0A564YXA2-F1
#
_cell.length_a   1.000
_cell.length_b   1.000
_cell.length_c   1.000
_cell.angle_alpha   90.00
_cell.angle_beta   90.00
_cell.angle_gamma   90.00
#
_symmetry.space_group_name_H-M   'P 1'
#
loop_
_entity.id
_entity.type
_entity.pdbx_description
1 polymer ?
#
loop_
_entity_poly.entity_id
_entity_poly.type
_entity_poly.pdbx_seq_one_letter_code
_entity_poly.pdbx_strand_id
1 'polypeptide(L)'
;MRREMKTNKKLWDLVNTFNSYSASWKTQPWKQVNFEEIEDVIRVISLEMRSAEKDVRRWPLYKDFERALKDFGTSISAVSDLQNSAVKDRHWAELMQDTGAIID
;
A
#
# COMPACT_ATOMS: atom_id res chain seq x y z
N MET A 1 4.61 -11.20 28.39
CA MET A 1 5.03 -9.78 28.42
C MET A 1 6.21 -9.41 27.51
N ARG A 2 7.48 -9.78 27.79
CA ARG A 2 8.63 -9.30 26.95
C ARG A 2 8.57 -9.74 25.48
N ARG A 3 8.10 -10.96 25.19
CA ARG A 3 7.97 -11.49 23.82
C ARG A 3 6.83 -10.81 23.05
N GLU A 4 5.65 -10.73 23.67
CA GLU A 4 4.48 -10.06 23.08
C GLU A 4 4.77 -8.58 22.78
N MET A 5 5.46 -7.88 23.68
CA MET A 5 5.85 -6.49 23.50
C MET A 5 6.83 -6.32 22.33
N LYS A 6 7.79 -7.25 22.16
CA LYS A 6 8.69 -7.26 20.98
C LYS A 6 7.93 -7.50 19.69
N THR A 7 6.99 -8.45 19.66
CA THR A 7 6.18 -8.74 18.48
C THR A 7 5.27 -7.58 18.11
N ASN A 8 4.62 -6.97 19.10
CA ASN A 8 3.79 -5.79 18.89
C ASN A 8 4.61 -4.63 18.33
N LYS A 9 5.80 -4.36 18.90
CA LYS A 9 6.72 -3.36 18.36
C LYS A 9 7.07 -3.64 16.90
N LYS A 10 7.42 -4.87 16.56
CA LYS A 10 7.76 -5.25 15.18
C LYS A 10 6.60 -5.00 14.21
N LEU A 11 5.37 -5.33 14.60
CA LEU A 11 4.19 -5.08 13.78
C LEU A 11 3.95 -3.57 13.58
N TRP A 12 4.09 -2.76 14.64
CA TRP A 12 4.01 -1.30 14.53
C TRP A 12 5.13 -0.70 13.69
N ASP A 13 6.35 -1.21 13.80
CA ASP A 13 7.46 -0.76 12.97
C ASP A 13 7.15 -1.02 11.48
N LEU A 14 6.53 -2.16 11.12
CA LEU A 14 6.07 -2.43 9.74
C LEU A 14 4.96 -1.47 9.29
N VAL A 15 3.97 -1.20 10.15
CA VAL A 15 2.89 -0.23 9.87
C VAL A 15 3.47 1.17 9.63
N ASN A 16 4.41 1.59 10.45
CA ASN A 16 5.07 2.89 10.32
C ASN A 16 5.90 2.98 9.03
N THR A 17 6.61 1.91 8.67
CA THR A 17 7.34 1.84 7.39
C THR A 17 6.38 2.00 6.22
N PHE A 18 5.30 1.23 6.18
CA PHE A 18 4.29 1.34 5.13
C PHE A 18 3.68 2.75 5.07
N ASN A 19 3.29 3.33 6.22
CA ASN A 19 2.72 4.67 6.26
C ASN A 19 3.71 5.75 5.83
N SER A 20 5.00 5.62 6.17
CA SER A 20 6.04 6.56 5.76
C SER A 20 6.27 6.51 4.25
N TYR A 21 6.35 5.31 3.68
CA TYR A 21 6.39 5.13 2.22
C TYR A 21 5.11 5.67 1.56
N SER A 22 3.94 5.39 2.14
CA SER A 22 2.66 5.86 1.63
C SER A 22 2.46 7.38 1.78
N ALA A 23 3.20 8.03 2.67
CA ALA A 23 3.23 9.49 2.76
C ALA A 23 4.22 10.09 1.75
N SER A 24 5.40 9.48 1.56
CA SER A 24 6.45 10.03 0.71
C SER A 24 6.05 10.08 -0.77
N TRP A 25 5.49 9.01 -1.33
CA TRP A 25 5.10 8.98 -2.75
C TRP A 25 4.03 10.03 -3.10
N LYS A 26 3.12 10.34 -2.16
CA LYS A 26 2.10 11.39 -2.34
C LYS A 26 2.69 12.79 -2.49
N THR A 27 3.96 12.97 -2.11
CA THR A 27 4.68 14.25 -2.26
C THR A 27 5.50 14.33 -3.55
N GLN A 28 5.64 13.22 -4.27
CA GLN A 28 6.40 13.16 -5.52
C GLN A 28 5.51 13.55 -6.71
N PRO A 29 6.05 14.18 -7.76
CA PRO A 29 5.32 14.37 -9.00
C PRO A 29 4.85 13.03 -9.56
N TRP A 30 3.59 12.94 -10.00
CA TRP A 30 2.96 11.69 -10.44
C TRP A 30 3.83 10.86 -11.40
N LYS A 31 4.46 11.52 -12.39
CA LYS A 31 5.31 10.86 -13.40
C LYS A 31 6.65 10.35 -12.87
N GLN A 32 7.04 10.74 -11.66
CA GLN A 32 8.29 10.33 -11.01
C GLN A 32 8.07 9.29 -9.92
N VAL A 33 6.82 8.98 -9.57
CA VAL A 33 6.50 7.93 -8.60
C VAL A 33 6.94 6.59 -9.16
N ASN A 34 7.75 5.86 -8.39
CA ASN A 34 8.14 4.49 -8.68
C ASN A 34 7.16 3.51 -8.05
N PHE A 35 6.13 3.12 -8.81
CA PHE A 35 5.12 2.16 -8.34
C PHE A 35 5.67 0.75 -8.13
N GLU A 36 6.67 0.33 -8.90
CA GLU A 36 7.32 -0.98 -8.76
C GLU A 36 8.02 -1.11 -7.40
N GLU A 37 8.72 -0.05 -6.97
CA GLU A 37 9.33 -0.01 -5.63
C GLU A 37 8.28 -0.11 -4.52
N ILE A 38 7.15 0.57 -4.68
CA ILE A 38 6.05 0.52 -3.71
C ILE A 38 5.46 -0.90 -3.64
N GLU A 39 5.20 -1.54 -4.79
CA GLU A 39 4.72 -2.92 -4.87
C GLU A 39 5.71 -3.89 -4.20
N ASP A 40 7.01 -3.69 -4.40
CA ASP A 40 8.05 -4.50 -3.77
C ASP A 40 8.08 -4.35 -2.24
N VAL A 41 7.94 -3.12 -1.73
CA VAL A 41 7.83 -2.88 -0.28
C VAL A 41 6.61 -3.60 0.30
N ILE A 42 5.45 -3.51 -0.36
CA ILE A 42 4.22 -4.20 0.08
C ILE A 42 4.41 -5.72 0.07
N ARG A 43 5.06 -6.26 -0.97
CA ARG A 43 5.35 -7.68 -1.10
C ARG A 43 6.26 -8.17 0.04
N VAL A 44 7.32 -7.41 0.36
CA VAL A 44 8.24 -7.72 1.45
C VAL A 44 7.53 -7.67 2.81
N ILE A 45 6.76 -6.62 3.09
CA ILE A 45 5.98 -6.51 4.34
C ILE A 45 4.97 -7.66 4.45
N SER A 46 4.29 -8.00 3.36
CA SER A 46 3.32 -9.11 3.32
C SER A 46 3.97 -10.46 3.59
N LEU A 47 5.18 -10.70 3.08
CA LEU A 47 5.98 -11.90 3.38
C LEU A 47 6.36 -11.95 4.86
N GLU A 48 6.80 -10.82 5.42
CA GLU A 48 7.17 -10.70 6.82
C GLU A 48 5.97 -10.96 7.75
N MET A 49 4.80 -10.43 7.43
CA MET A 49 3.55 -10.71 8.15
C MET A 49 3.19 -12.19 8.13
N ARG A 50 3.36 -12.85 6.97
CA ARG A 50 3.14 -14.30 6.85
C ARG A 50 4.12 -15.15 7.67
N SER A 51 5.22 -14.60 8.16
CA SER A 51 6.13 -15.30 9.07
C SER A 51 5.69 -15.24 10.55
N ALA A 52 4.72 -14.38 10.88
CA ALA A 52 4.26 -14.20 12.25
C ALA A 52 3.65 -15.47 12.85
N GLU A 53 3.79 -15.64 14.16
CA GLU A 53 3.24 -16.76 14.92
C GLU A 53 1.71 -16.79 14.85
N LYS A 54 1.10 -17.99 14.95
CA LYS A 54 -0.36 -18.18 14.78
C LYS A 54 -1.19 -17.27 15.70
N ASP A 55 -0.75 -17.07 16.93
CA ASP A 55 -1.47 -16.24 17.91
C ASP A 55 -1.45 -14.75 17.54
N VAL A 56 -0.36 -14.28 16.92
CA VAL A 56 -0.20 -12.90 16.48
C VAL A 56 -1.12 -12.59 15.30
N ARG A 57 -1.31 -13.55 14.38
CA ARG A 57 -2.21 -13.39 13.23
C ARG A 57 -3.68 -13.22 13.63
N ARG A 58 -4.04 -13.59 14.85
CA ARG A 58 -5.39 -13.41 15.40
C ARG A 58 -5.62 -11.99 15.91
N TRP A 59 -4.56 -11.22 16.14
CA TRP A 59 -4.65 -9.88 16.69
C TRP A 59 -5.38 -8.92 15.73
N PRO A 60 -6.22 -8.01 16.24
CA PRO A 60 -6.92 -7.03 15.41
C PRO A 60 -5.97 -6.22 14.54
N LEU A 61 -4.89 -5.68 15.13
CA LEU A 61 -3.88 -4.91 14.39
C LEU A 61 -3.27 -5.67 13.21
N TYR A 62 -3.00 -6.97 13.37
CA TYR A 62 -2.48 -7.79 12.27
C TYR A 62 -3.51 -7.87 11.14
N LYS A 63 -4.77 -8.15 11.47
CA LYS A 63 -5.85 -8.31 10.47
C LYS A 63 -6.14 -7.00 9.74
N ASP A 64 -6.18 -5.89 10.47
CA ASP A 64 -6.42 -4.57 9.91
C ASP A 64 -5.29 -4.17 8.96
N PHE A 65 -4.05 -4.44 9.36
CA PHE A 65 -2.90 -4.15 8.51
C PHE A 65 -2.81 -5.07 7.29
N GLU A 66 -3.09 -6.37 7.45
CA GLU A 66 -3.14 -7.33 6.34
C GLU A 66 -4.20 -6.91 5.30
N ARG A 67 -5.37 -6.47 5.78
CA ARG A 67 -6.43 -5.92 4.92
C ARG A 67 -5.96 -4.66 4.20
N ALA A 68 -5.34 -3.71 4.91
CA ALA A 68 -4.85 -2.48 4.32
C ALA A 68 -3.80 -2.74 3.22
N LEU A 69 -2.87 -3.68 3.44
CA LEU A 69 -1.88 -4.08 2.44
C LEU A 69 -2.53 -4.72 1.22
N LYS A 70 -3.56 -5.57 1.41
CA LYS A 70 -4.28 -6.21 0.32
C LYS A 70 -5.08 -5.21 -0.51
N ASP A 71 -5.83 -4.33 0.16
CA ASP A 71 -6.65 -3.32 -0.50
C ASP A 71 -5.74 -2.37 -1.31
N PHE A 72 -4.63 -1.93 -0.71
CA PHE A 72 -3.64 -1.10 -1.40
C PHE A 72 -2.99 -1.83 -2.57
N GLY A 73 -2.54 -3.07 -2.39
CA GLY A 73 -1.93 -3.88 -3.45
C GLY A 73 -2.87 -4.17 -4.63
N THR A 74 -4.18 -4.21 -4.39
CA THR A 74 -5.17 -4.38 -5.47
C THR A 74 -5.33 -3.11 -6.30
N SER A 75 -5.28 -1.95 -5.64
CA SER A 75 -5.43 -0.66 -6.33
C SER A 75 -4.14 -0.17 -6.98
N ILE A 76 -2.97 -0.49 -6.43
CA ILE A 76 -1.70 0.11 -6.86
C ILE A 76 -1.32 -0.24 -8.30
N SER A 77 -1.60 -1.47 -8.76
CA SER A 77 -1.28 -1.88 -10.14
C SER A 77 -2.15 -1.12 -11.16
N ALA A 78 -3.43 -0.92 -10.87
CA ALA A 78 -4.31 -0.09 -11.71
C ALA A 78 -3.87 1.37 -11.73
N VAL A 79 -3.42 1.90 -10.58
CA VAL A 79 -2.85 3.25 -10.46
C VAL A 79 -1.54 3.36 -11.25
N SER A 80 -0.70 2.33 -11.25
CA SER A 80 0.54 2.27 -12.04
C SER A 80 0.26 2.30 -13.54
N ASP A 81 -0.74 1.56 -14.03
CA ASP A 81 -1.13 1.54 -15.44
C ASP A 81 -1.51 2.94 -15.97
N LEU A 82 -2.06 3.80 -15.10
CA LEU A 82 -2.41 5.19 -15.44
C LEU A 82 -1.18 6.08 -15.74
N GLN A 83 0.05 5.67 -15.37
CA GLN A 83 1.26 6.40 -15.78
C GLN A 83 1.59 6.22 -17.26
N ASN A 84 1.09 5.17 -17.92
CA ASN A 84 1.40 4.82 -19.30
C ASN A 84 1.16 6.01 -20.25
N SER A 85 2.09 6.27 -21.17
CA SER A 85 2.00 7.38 -22.14
C SER A 85 0.84 7.21 -23.14
N ALA A 86 0.30 6.00 -23.27
CA ALA A 86 -0.92 5.71 -24.02
C ALA A 86 -2.18 6.31 -23.37
N VAL A 87 -2.14 6.61 -22.07
CA VAL A 87 -3.22 7.32 -21.37
C VAL A 87 -3.23 8.78 -21.82
N LYS A 88 -4.40 9.25 -22.26
CA LYS A 88 -4.66 10.59 -22.83
C LYS A 88 -5.85 11.20 -22.11
N ASP A 89 -6.07 12.49 -22.29
CA ASP A 89 -7.11 13.28 -21.63
C ASP A 89 -8.50 12.65 -21.69
N ARG A 90 -8.87 12.02 -22.83
CA ARG A 90 -10.14 11.30 -22.97
C ARG A 90 -10.30 10.16 -21.95
N HIS A 91 -9.22 9.42 -21.66
CA HIS A 91 -9.26 8.31 -20.71
C HIS A 91 -9.34 8.84 -19.27
N TRP A 92 -8.74 10.01 -19.00
CA TRP A 92 -8.91 10.70 -17.71
C TRP A 92 -10.35 11.21 -17.53
N ALA A 93 -10.98 11.73 -18.59
CA ALA A 93 -12.38 12.14 -18.55
C ALA A 93 -13.33 10.96 -18.29
N GLU A 94 -13.11 9.82 -18.97
CA GLU A 94 -13.84 8.58 -18.71
C GLU A 94 -13.67 8.11 -17.26
N LEU A 95 -12.43 8.09 -16.76
CA LEU A 95 -12.13 7.70 -15.39
C LEU A 95 -12.84 8.60 -14.36
N MET A 96 -12.82 9.92 -14.55
CA MET A 96 -13.51 10.87 -13.67
C MET A 96 -15.04 10.69 -13.71
N GLN A 97 -15.60 10.39 -14.88
CA GLN A 97 -17.03 10.10 -15.02
C GLN A 97 -17.44 8.84 -14.27
N ASP A 98 -16.68 7.75 -14.42
CA ASP A 98 -17.01 6.45 -13.83
C ASP A 98 -16.78 6.41 -12.31
N THR A 99 -15.75 7.11 -11.83
CA THR A 99 -15.39 7.13 -10.40
C THR A 99 -16.06 8.27 -9.63
N GLY A 100 -16.54 9.31 -10.31
CA GLY A 100 -17.01 10.55 -9.70
C GLY A 100 -15.91 11.41 -9.08
N ALA A 101 -14.63 11.03 -9.26
CA ALA A 101 -13.49 11.79 -8.78
C ALA A 101 -13.18 12.97 -9.71
N ILE A 102 -12.62 14.04 -9.15
CA ILE A 102 -12.09 15.18 -9.90
C ILE A 102 -10.56 15.10 -9.83
N ILE A 103 -9.91 15.04 -10.99
CA ILE A 103 -8.46 14.95 -11.15
C ILE A 103 -8.01 16.19 -11.94
N ASP A 104 -7.16 17.01 -11.32
CA ASP A 104 -6.53 18.21 -11.91
C ASP A 104 -5.22 17.87 -12.67
#